data_AF-A0A955GIM4-F1
#
_entry.id   AF-A0A955GIM4-F1
#
_cell.length_a   1.000
_cell.length_b   1.000
_cell.length_c   1.000
_cell.angle_alpha   90.00
_cell.angle_beta   90.00
_cell.angle_gamma   90.00
#
_symmetry.space_group_name_H-M   'P 1'
#
loop_
_entity.id
_entity.type
_entity.pdbx_description
1 polymer ?
#
loop_
_entity_poly.entity_id
_entity_poly.type
_entity_poly.pdbx_seq_one_letter_code
_entity_poly.pdbx_strand_id
1 'polypeptide(L)'
;MAYSTNPNLPKARAIALRMLIIEQLTLFVVANRCGVHRSTIYCWRQKWLEINKYRQTDNPNRPTRPVGTSRLLTFRWPIPTSSSAPHHSPQAIGRPIIDRILELKENHGIILALSTIYRWLHRRFTKAVVGIQKYKKHKALVTACYPREVVEHDTVDLGGGVYAYTAMYIFTKEPSVVIGANLEMNTGAEAFVTHNAFYGSIQLPPVR
;
A
#
# COMPACT_ATOMS: atom_id res chain seq x y z
N MET A 1 -18.58 -0.18 8.56
CA MET A 1 -19.65 0.85 8.58
C MET A 1 -20.22 0.95 7.17
N ALA A 2 -21.52 0.77 6.98
CA ALA A 2 -22.13 0.92 5.66
C ALA A 2 -21.99 2.39 5.20
N TYR A 3 -21.40 2.60 4.03
CA TYR A 3 -21.29 3.90 3.39
C TYR A 3 -22.69 4.31 2.94
N SER A 4 -23.30 5.27 3.64
CA SER A 4 -24.62 5.77 3.28
C SER A 4 -24.47 7.03 2.44
N THR A 5 -25.04 6.98 1.24
CA THR A 5 -25.16 8.10 0.29
C THR A 5 -26.28 9.07 0.67
N ASN A 6 -26.94 8.87 1.81
CA ASN A 6 -28.07 9.70 2.24
C ASN A 6 -27.59 11.13 2.60
N PRO A 7 -27.99 12.17 1.84
CA PRO A 7 -27.58 13.55 2.12
C PRO A 7 -28.12 14.07 3.46
N ASN A 8 -29.20 13.47 3.98
CA ASN A 8 -29.83 13.87 5.24
C ASN A 8 -29.19 13.21 6.48
N LEU A 9 -28.20 12.35 6.29
CA LEU A 9 -27.56 11.60 7.37
C LEU A 9 -26.92 12.49 8.45
N PRO A 10 -26.24 13.61 8.13
CA PRO A 10 -25.73 14.52 9.17
C PRO A 10 -26.83 15.07 10.08
N LYS A 11 -28.02 15.33 9.51
CA LYS A 11 -29.19 15.80 10.26
C LYS A 11 -29.80 14.68 11.11
N ALA A 12 -29.90 13.47 10.58
CA ALA A 12 -30.36 12.30 11.33
C ALA A 12 -29.47 12.00 12.56
N ARG A 13 -28.14 12.06 12.38
CA ARG A 13 -27.17 11.91 13.48
C ARG A 13 -27.35 12.98 14.56
N ALA A 14 -27.56 14.23 14.14
CA ALA A 14 -27.80 15.34 15.04
C ALA A 14 -29.08 15.14 15.88
N ILE A 15 -30.18 14.70 15.25
CA ILE A 15 -31.44 14.41 15.94
C ILE A 15 -31.25 13.30 16.97
N ALA A 16 -30.59 12.21 16.60
CA ALA A 16 -30.31 11.09 17.51
C ALA A 16 -29.52 11.55 18.76
N LEU A 17 -28.52 12.41 18.58
CA LEU A 17 -27.76 12.95 19.72
C LEU A 17 -28.54 13.96 20.57
N ARG A 18 -29.47 14.71 19.98
CA ARG A 18 -30.37 15.57 20.76
C ARG A 18 -31.31 14.76 21.65
N MET A 19 -31.88 13.67 21.13
CA MET A 19 -32.67 12.72 21.92
C MET A 19 -31.86 12.11 23.07
N LEU A 20 -30.57 11.80 22.83
CA LEU A 20 -29.70 11.23 23.85
C LEU A 20 -29.28 12.24 24.92
N ILE A 21 -28.92 13.48 24.53
CA ILE A 21 -28.26 14.45 25.41
C ILE A 21 -29.27 15.45 26.02
N ILE A 22 -30.19 15.96 25.21
CA ILE A 22 -31.17 16.99 25.64
C ILE A 22 -32.38 16.31 26.28
N GLU A 23 -32.97 15.33 25.60
CA GLU A 23 -34.15 14.61 26.11
C GLU A 23 -33.78 13.52 27.13
N GLN A 24 -32.48 13.28 27.33
CA GLN A 24 -31.93 12.30 28.27
C GLN A 24 -32.50 10.88 28.11
N LEU A 25 -32.88 10.49 26.89
CA LEU A 25 -33.35 9.14 26.61
C LEU A 25 -32.21 8.13 26.71
N THR A 26 -32.53 6.88 27.06
CA THR A 26 -31.52 5.82 27.13
C THR A 26 -30.97 5.50 25.74
N LEU A 27 -29.70 5.07 25.69
CA LEU A 27 -29.02 4.70 24.45
C LEU A 27 -29.83 3.67 23.63
N PHE A 28 -30.49 2.73 24.32
CA PHE A 28 -31.31 1.69 23.72
C PHE A 28 -32.57 2.26 23.05
N VAL A 29 -33.28 3.18 23.72
CA VAL A 29 -34.47 3.83 23.17
C VAL A 29 -34.13 4.65 21.94
N VAL A 30 -33.04 5.42 21.98
CA VAL A 30 -32.58 6.22 20.83
C VAL A 30 -32.21 5.32 19.65
N ALA A 31 -31.46 4.24 19.91
CA ALA A 31 -31.07 3.27 18.88
C ALA A 31 -32.29 2.66 18.17
N ASN A 32 -33.30 2.23 18.95
CA ASN A 32 -34.54 1.68 18.42
C ASN A 32 -35.34 2.70 17.61
N ARG A 33 -35.49 3.94 18.11
CA ARG A 33 -36.19 5.03 17.39
C ARG A 33 -35.51 5.39 16.08
N CYS A 34 -34.18 5.37 16.04
CA CYS A 34 -33.43 5.70 14.84
C CYS A 34 -33.19 4.52 13.89
N GLY A 35 -33.61 3.30 14.26
CA GLY A 35 -33.40 2.09 13.45
C GLY A 35 -31.92 1.74 13.24
N VAL A 36 -31.06 2.04 14.22
CA VAL A 36 -29.62 1.77 14.14
C VAL A 36 -29.14 1.02 15.38
N HIS A 37 -28.03 0.31 15.26
CA HIS A 37 -27.45 -0.38 16.40
C HIS A 37 -26.91 0.61 17.46
N ARG A 38 -27.01 0.28 18.74
CA ARG A 38 -26.55 1.13 19.87
C ARG A 38 -25.09 1.56 19.76
N SER A 39 -24.21 0.71 19.22
CA SER A 39 -22.80 1.05 18.99
C SER A 39 -22.63 2.16 17.97
N THR A 40 -23.55 2.28 17.00
CA THR A 40 -23.53 3.36 16.00
C THR A 40 -23.82 4.72 16.65
N ILE A 41 -24.80 4.77 17.57
CA ILE A 41 -25.07 5.97 18.38
C ILE A 41 -23.85 6.35 19.22
N TYR A 42 -23.20 5.37 19.85
CA TYR A 42 -21.96 5.59 20.59
C TYR A 42 -20.86 6.19 19.71
N CYS A 43 -20.61 5.64 18.52
CA CYS A 43 -19.62 6.19 17.58
C CYS A 43 -19.98 7.62 17.13
N TRP A 44 -21.27 7.92 16.92
CA TRP A 44 -21.71 9.29 16.61
C TRP A 44 -21.43 10.25 17.77
N ARG A 45 -21.67 9.83 19.02
CA ARG A 45 -21.34 10.63 20.20
C ARG A 45 -19.84 10.95 20.26
N GLN A 46 -18.98 9.98 20.01
CA GLN A 46 -17.52 10.19 20.01
C GLN A 46 -17.10 11.22 18.94
N LYS A 47 -17.62 11.09 17.72
CA LYS A 47 -17.35 12.09 16.66
C LYS A 47 -17.87 13.48 17.01
N TRP A 48 -19.02 13.56 17.65
CA TRP A 48 -19.59 14.84 18.09
C TRP A 48 -18.76 15.50 19.20
N LEU A 49 -18.22 14.70 20.13
CA LEU A 49 -17.28 15.19 21.14
C LEU A 49 -16.02 15.76 20.48
N GLU A 50 -15.46 15.08 19.48
CA GLU A 50 -14.29 15.55 18.74
C GLU A 50 -14.56 16.88 18.01
N ILE A 51 -15.72 17.01 17.35
CA ILE A 51 -16.15 18.26 16.69
C ILE A 51 -16.25 19.41 17.69
N ASN A 52 -16.65 19.13 18.92
CA ASN A 52 -16.90 20.13 19.96
C ASN A 52 -15.82 20.15 21.04
N LYS A 53 -14.64 19.57 20.81
CA LYS A 53 -13.58 19.40 21.83
C LYS A 53 -13.10 20.72 22.46
N TYR A 54 -13.18 21.82 21.71
CA TYR A 54 -12.80 23.16 22.16
C TYR A 54 -13.98 23.97 22.71
N ARG A 55 -15.17 23.39 22.83
CA ARG A 55 -16.33 24.05 23.44
C ARG A 55 -16.28 23.85 24.95
N GLN A 56 -16.41 24.94 25.68
CA GLN A 56 -16.43 24.91 27.13
C GLN A 56 -17.71 24.25 27.66
N THR A 57 -17.54 23.17 28.43
CA THR A 57 -18.64 22.41 29.03
C THR A 57 -18.91 22.78 30.48
N ASP A 58 -17.96 23.41 31.17
CA ASP A 58 -18.00 23.70 32.60
C ASP A 58 -18.42 25.14 32.90
N ASN A 59 -18.50 25.46 34.19
CA ASN A 59 -18.85 26.78 34.69
C ASN A 59 -17.71 27.34 35.55
N PRO A 60 -16.65 27.90 34.95
CA PRO A 60 -15.43 28.25 35.67
C PRO A 60 -15.70 29.28 36.77
N ASN A 61 -16.58 30.25 36.47
CA ASN A 61 -16.93 31.34 37.39
C ASN A 61 -17.95 30.93 38.46
N ARG A 62 -18.51 29.72 38.38
CA ARG A 62 -19.44 29.21 39.38
C ARG A 62 -19.50 27.67 39.35
N PRO A 63 -18.45 26.99 39.84
CA PRO A 63 -18.30 25.54 39.72
C PRO A 63 -19.35 24.76 40.52
N THR A 64 -19.89 25.33 41.59
CA THR A 64 -20.89 24.68 42.45
C THR A 64 -22.28 24.56 41.79
N ARG A 65 -22.55 25.30 40.69
CA ARG A 65 -23.85 25.20 40.01
C ARG A 65 -23.82 24.12 38.93
N PRO A 66 -24.85 23.26 38.86
CA PRO A 66 -24.97 22.31 37.76
C PRO A 66 -25.06 23.09 36.44
N VAL A 67 -24.37 22.57 35.43
CA VAL A 67 -24.38 23.14 34.09
C VAL A 67 -25.73 22.85 33.45
N GLY A 68 -26.50 23.90 33.18
CA GLY A 68 -27.77 23.78 32.47
C GLY A 68 -27.60 23.51 30.97
N THR A 69 -28.71 23.13 30.33
CA THR A 69 -28.80 22.79 28.89
C THR A 69 -28.53 23.98 27.96
N SER A 70 -28.59 25.23 28.46
CA SER A 70 -28.40 26.44 27.65
C SER A 70 -27.05 26.49 26.92
N ARG A 71 -25.99 25.90 27.49
CA ARG A 71 -24.68 25.82 26.82
C ARG A 71 -24.71 24.98 25.55
N LEU A 72 -25.59 23.98 25.48
CA LEU A 72 -25.72 23.09 24.32
C LEU A 72 -26.24 23.81 23.06
N LEU A 73 -26.77 25.03 23.19
CA LEU A 73 -27.13 25.89 22.05
C LEU A 73 -25.92 26.28 21.21
N THR A 74 -24.73 26.36 21.81
CA THR A 74 -23.48 26.76 21.13
C THR A 74 -22.78 25.60 20.42
N PHE A 75 -23.21 24.36 20.66
CA PHE A 75 -22.59 23.15 20.12
C PHE A 75 -22.97 22.94 18.65
N ARG A 76 -22.01 22.41 17.89
CA ARG A 76 -22.24 21.98 16.52
C ARG A 76 -22.83 20.58 16.53
N TRP A 77 -24.05 20.47 16.03
CA TRP A 77 -24.81 19.21 16.01
C TRP A 77 -24.61 18.36 14.75
N PRO A 78 -24.54 18.92 13.52
CA PRO A 78 -24.36 18.10 12.33
C PRO A 78 -23.01 17.38 12.34
N ILE A 79 -23.05 16.05 12.18
CA ILE A 79 -21.84 15.23 12.03
C ILE A 79 -21.67 14.92 10.55
N PRO A 80 -20.70 15.54 9.84
CA PRO A 80 -20.51 15.32 8.42
C PRO A 80 -20.07 13.87 8.15
N THR A 81 -20.46 13.36 6.99
CA THR A 81 -19.92 12.09 6.50
C THR A 81 -18.54 12.37 5.91
N SER A 82 -17.50 11.84 6.54
CA SER A 82 -16.17 11.82 5.95
C SER A 82 -16.20 10.97 4.68
N SER A 83 -15.62 11.49 3.60
CA SER A 83 -15.42 10.70 2.39
C SER A 83 -14.52 9.52 2.72
N SER A 84 -14.89 8.33 2.25
CA SER A 84 -14.02 7.15 2.25
C SER A 84 -13.18 7.05 0.98
N ALA A 85 -13.28 8.05 0.10
CA ALA A 85 -12.42 8.11 -1.06
C ALA A 85 -10.96 8.14 -0.60
N PRO A 86 -10.07 7.34 -1.23
CA PRO A 86 -8.66 7.36 -0.90
C PRO A 86 -8.13 8.79 -1.07
N HIS A 87 -7.68 9.38 0.04
CA HIS A 87 -7.11 10.74 0.04
C HIS A 87 -5.74 10.81 -0.64
N HIS A 88 -5.12 9.64 -0.85
CA HIS A 88 -3.86 9.48 -1.55
C HIS A 88 -3.94 8.24 -2.44
N SER A 89 -3.42 8.36 -3.67
CA SER A 89 -3.18 7.24 -4.57
C SER A 89 -1.70 7.25 -4.92
N PRO A 90 -1.01 6.10 -4.93
CA PRO A 90 0.38 6.02 -5.37
C PRO A 90 0.56 6.45 -6.85
N GLN A 91 -0.52 6.46 -7.62
CA GLN A 91 -0.55 6.94 -9.00
C GLN A 91 -1.00 8.41 -9.13
N ALA A 92 -1.23 9.11 -8.00
CA ALA A 92 -1.60 10.51 -8.03
C ALA A 92 -0.43 11.36 -8.53
N ILE A 93 -0.72 12.33 -9.39
CA ILE A 93 0.28 13.30 -9.85
C ILE A 93 0.70 14.15 -8.67
N GLY A 94 2.02 14.40 -8.54
CA GLY A 94 2.55 15.25 -7.49
C GLY A 94 1.97 16.65 -7.52
N ARG A 95 1.75 17.25 -6.35
CA ARG A 95 1.23 18.62 -6.20
C ARG A 95 1.96 19.66 -7.07
N PRO A 96 3.31 19.68 -7.19
CA PRO A 96 4.00 20.68 -8.00
C PRO A 96 3.57 20.69 -9.46
N ILE A 97 3.27 19.51 -10.03
CA ILE A 97 2.79 19.38 -11.41
C ILE A 97 1.34 19.89 -11.51
N ILE A 98 0.49 19.59 -10.52
CA ILE A 98 -0.88 20.10 -10.47
C ILE A 98 -0.89 21.63 -10.39
N ASP A 99 -0.07 22.20 -9.50
CA ASP A 99 0.02 23.65 -9.30
C ASP A 99 0.50 24.35 -10.57
N ARG A 100 1.54 23.80 -11.24
CA ARG A 100 2.00 24.31 -12.54
C ARG A 100 0.92 24.26 -13.63
N ILE A 101 0.12 23.21 -13.64
CA ILE A 101 -0.98 23.06 -14.59
C ILE A 101 -2.10 24.07 -14.32
N LEU A 102 -2.41 24.34 -13.06
CA LEU A 102 -3.40 25.35 -12.68
C LEU A 102 -2.93 26.75 -13.07
N GLU A 103 -1.67 27.07 -12.78
CA GLU A 103 -1.02 28.34 -13.17
C GLU A 103 -1.09 28.56 -14.68
N LEU A 104 -0.72 27.56 -15.49
CA LEU A 104 -0.79 27.66 -16.95
C LEU A 104 -2.23 27.85 -17.46
N LYS A 105 -3.22 27.26 -16.79
CA LYS A 105 -4.63 27.43 -17.17
C LYS A 105 -5.13 28.83 -16.87
N GLU A 106 -4.71 29.42 -15.76
CA GLU A 106 -5.02 30.80 -15.39
C GLU A 106 -4.37 31.79 -16.37
N ASN A 107 -3.06 31.63 -16.63
CA ASN A 107 -2.30 32.52 -17.50
C ASN A 107 -2.73 32.48 -18.98
N HIS A 108 -3.20 31.33 -19.47
CA HIS A 108 -3.58 31.14 -20.87
C HIS A 108 -5.10 31.02 -21.10
N GLY A 109 -5.92 31.22 -20.07
CA GLY A 109 -7.38 31.11 -20.17
C GLY A 109 -7.88 29.72 -20.61
N ILE A 110 -7.12 28.66 -20.32
CA ILE A 110 -7.42 27.31 -20.79
C ILE A 110 -8.43 26.63 -19.86
N ILE A 111 -9.65 26.43 -20.34
CA ILE A 111 -10.71 25.74 -19.60
C ILE A 111 -10.63 24.23 -19.88
N LEU A 112 -9.78 23.52 -19.12
CA LEU A 112 -9.68 22.05 -19.15
C LEU A 112 -10.02 21.42 -17.81
N ALA A 113 -10.82 20.35 -17.78
CA ALA A 113 -11.02 19.59 -16.56
C ALA A 113 -9.74 18.82 -16.16
N LEU A 114 -9.46 18.72 -14.85
CA LEU A 114 -8.33 17.90 -14.34
C LEU A 114 -8.41 16.46 -14.87
N SER A 115 -9.60 15.87 -14.92
CA SER A 115 -9.83 14.53 -15.46
C SER A 115 -9.37 14.39 -16.92
N THR A 116 -9.54 15.43 -17.75
CA THR A 116 -9.07 15.45 -19.13
C THR A 116 -7.55 15.39 -19.20
N ILE A 117 -6.88 16.13 -18.31
CA ILE A 117 -5.43 16.17 -18.21
C ILE A 117 -4.89 14.81 -17.75
N TYR A 118 -5.46 14.24 -16.69
CA TYR A 118 -5.12 12.88 -16.23
C TYR A 118 -5.30 11.85 -17.35
N ARG A 119 -6.42 11.90 -18.08
CA ARG A 119 -6.68 11.01 -19.21
C ARG A 119 -5.63 11.17 -20.32
N TRP A 120 -5.21 12.40 -20.61
CA TRP A 120 -4.24 12.68 -21.67
C TRP A 120 -2.83 12.23 -21.28
N LEU A 121 -2.41 12.53 -20.05
CA LEU A 121 -1.14 12.07 -19.49
C LEU A 121 -1.10 10.54 -19.43
N HIS A 122 -2.16 9.90 -18.93
CA HIS A 122 -2.27 8.44 -18.92
C HIS A 122 -2.16 7.86 -20.33
N ARG A 123 -2.89 8.39 -21.32
CA ARG A 123 -2.76 7.94 -22.71
C ARG A 123 -1.34 8.12 -23.27
N ARG A 124 -0.65 9.20 -22.90
CA ARG A 124 0.71 9.48 -23.38
C ARG A 124 1.77 8.58 -22.72
N PHE A 125 1.67 8.36 -21.41
CA PHE A 125 2.64 7.57 -20.64
C PHE A 125 2.34 6.07 -20.64
N THR A 126 1.09 5.66 -20.84
CA THR A 126 0.66 4.26 -20.84
C THR A 126 0.55 3.68 -22.26
N LYS A 127 0.54 4.52 -23.31
CA LYS A 127 1.00 4.04 -24.62
C LYS A 127 2.43 3.57 -24.41
N ALA A 128 2.62 2.25 -24.41
CA ALA A 128 3.94 1.64 -24.40
C ALA A 128 4.78 2.40 -25.42
N VAL A 129 5.87 3.02 -24.96
CA VAL A 129 6.90 3.49 -25.88
C VAL A 129 7.22 2.27 -26.74
N VAL A 130 6.87 2.37 -28.02
CA VAL A 130 7.04 1.27 -28.96
C VAL A 130 8.51 0.90 -28.94
N GLY A 131 8.84 -0.34 -28.55
CA GLY A 131 10.22 -0.80 -28.42
C GLY A 131 10.74 -1.00 -26.98
N ILE A 132 10.02 -0.62 -25.92
CA ILE A 132 10.40 -1.02 -24.56
C ILE A 132 9.95 -2.47 -24.31
N GLN A 133 10.91 -3.40 -24.32
CA GLN A 133 10.68 -4.79 -23.97
C GLN A 133 10.22 -4.86 -22.50
N LYS A 134 8.96 -5.28 -22.28
CA LYS A 134 8.45 -5.51 -20.92
C LYS A 134 9.34 -6.55 -20.24
N TYR A 135 9.75 -6.26 -19.01
CA TYR A 135 10.49 -7.22 -18.19
C TYR A 135 9.71 -8.54 -18.12
N LYS A 136 10.30 -9.60 -18.68
CA LYS A 136 9.78 -10.95 -18.58
C LYS A 136 10.47 -11.58 -17.38
N LYS A 137 9.73 -11.87 -16.31
CA LYS A 137 10.28 -12.52 -15.12
C LYS A 137 11.02 -13.78 -15.55
N HIS A 138 12.31 -13.86 -15.23
CA HIS A 138 13.12 -15.04 -15.52
C HIS A 138 12.49 -16.25 -14.83
N LYS A 139 12.17 -17.28 -15.61
CA LYS A 139 11.88 -18.62 -15.11
C LYS A 139 13.21 -19.38 -15.11
N ALA A 140 13.49 -20.15 -14.06
CA ALA A 140 14.66 -21.04 -14.06
C ALA A 140 14.59 -21.93 -15.30
N LEU A 141 15.66 -21.92 -16.12
CA LEU A 141 15.74 -22.72 -17.34
C LEU A 141 15.89 -24.20 -17.02
N VAL A 142 16.53 -24.52 -15.89
CA VAL A 142 16.78 -25.89 -15.44
C VAL A 142 16.35 -26.03 -13.98
N THR A 143 15.68 -27.14 -13.68
CA THR A 143 15.24 -27.51 -12.33
C THR A 143 15.73 -28.91 -12.03
N ALA A 144 16.24 -29.16 -10.83
CA ALA A 144 16.57 -30.50 -10.35
C ALA A 144 15.48 -31.01 -9.39
N CYS A 145 15.10 -32.26 -9.54
CA CYS A 145 14.16 -32.97 -8.66
C CYS A 145 14.88 -33.88 -7.67
N TYR A 146 16.12 -34.29 -7.95
CA TYR A 146 16.88 -35.22 -7.10
C TYR A 146 18.31 -34.74 -6.80
N PRO A 147 18.87 -35.14 -5.63
CA PRO A 147 20.29 -35.15 -5.31
C PRO A 147 21.19 -35.57 -6.50
N ARG A 148 22.23 -34.79 -6.79
CA ARG A 148 23.27 -34.98 -7.81
C ARG A 148 22.81 -35.08 -9.27
N GLU A 149 21.60 -34.58 -9.59
CA GLU A 149 21.06 -34.60 -10.95
C GLU A 149 21.65 -33.51 -11.87
N VAL A 150 21.72 -32.26 -11.39
CA VAL A 150 22.22 -31.12 -12.18
C VAL A 150 23.15 -30.24 -11.34
N VAL A 151 24.37 -30.05 -11.82
CA VAL A 151 25.33 -29.06 -11.33
C VAL A 151 25.47 -27.98 -12.40
N GLU A 152 25.29 -26.73 -12.01
CA GLU A 152 25.49 -25.57 -12.86
C GLU A 152 26.93 -25.10 -12.74
N HIS A 153 27.64 -24.98 -13.85
CA HIS A 153 28.99 -24.41 -13.89
C HIS A 153 28.92 -23.01 -14.48
N ASP A 154 29.60 -22.07 -13.83
CA ASP A 154 29.71 -20.69 -14.29
C ASP A 154 31.09 -20.13 -13.92
N THR A 155 31.51 -19.05 -14.56
CA THR A 155 32.79 -18.41 -14.31
C THR A 155 32.62 -16.91 -14.08
N VAL A 156 33.20 -16.42 -12.99
CA VAL A 156 33.15 -15.00 -12.61
C VAL A 156 34.54 -14.39 -12.79
N ASP A 157 34.64 -13.31 -13.56
CA ASP A 157 35.85 -12.47 -13.62
C ASP A 157 35.93 -11.59 -12.37
N LEU A 158 36.97 -11.80 -11.57
CA LEU A 158 37.24 -11.03 -10.36
C LEU A 158 38.12 -9.80 -10.64
N GLY A 159 38.55 -9.62 -11.88
CA GLY A 159 39.49 -8.57 -12.29
C GLY A 159 40.95 -8.95 -12.07
N GLY A 160 41.85 -8.23 -12.74
CA GLY A 160 43.30 -8.44 -12.58
C GLY A 160 43.81 -9.79 -13.10
N GLY A 161 43.07 -10.44 -14.01
CA GLY A 161 43.41 -11.77 -14.52
C GLY A 161 43.07 -12.92 -13.56
N VAL A 162 42.27 -12.68 -12.53
CA VAL A 162 41.82 -13.71 -11.59
C VAL A 162 40.37 -14.07 -11.89
N TYR A 163 40.09 -15.37 -11.99
CA TYR A 163 38.77 -15.90 -12.32
C TYR A 163 38.34 -16.91 -11.27
N ALA A 164 37.07 -16.85 -10.87
CA ALA A 164 36.43 -17.84 -10.03
C ALA A 164 35.60 -18.78 -10.91
N TYR A 165 36.06 -20.02 -11.03
CA TYR A 165 35.29 -21.11 -11.60
C TYR A 165 34.37 -21.63 -10.52
N THR A 166 33.07 -21.53 -10.77
CA THR A 166 32.03 -21.89 -9.81
C THR A 166 31.26 -23.09 -10.33
N ALA A 167 30.88 -23.95 -9.40
CA ALA A 167 29.98 -25.06 -9.65
C ALA A 167 28.95 -25.09 -8.53
N MET A 168 27.67 -24.95 -8.84
CA MET A 168 26.58 -24.93 -7.87
C MET A 168 25.64 -26.10 -8.10
N TYR A 169 25.43 -26.89 -7.07
CA TYR A 169 24.48 -27.98 -7.13
C TYR A 169 23.04 -27.44 -7.01
N ILE A 170 22.22 -27.59 -8.06
CA ILE A 170 20.94 -26.84 -8.18
C ILE A 170 19.93 -27.19 -7.08
N PHE A 171 19.91 -28.43 -6.58
CA PHE A 171 18.94 -28.89 -5.59
C PHE A 171 19.29 -28.44 -4.16
N THR A 172 20.52 -28.69 -3.68
CA THR A 172 20.93 -28.29 -2.32
C THR A 172 21.47 -26.87 -2.24
N LYS A 173 21.80 -26.24 -3.38
CA LYS A 173 22.51 -24.95 -3.46
C LYS A 173 23.90 -25.00 -2.83
N GLU A 174 24.52 -26.18 -2.78
CA GLU A 174 25.91 -26.33 -2.34
C GLU A 174 26.87 -25.82 -3.41
N PRO A 175 27.80 -24.90 -3.08
CA PRO A 175 28.75 -24.35 -4.03
C PRO A 175 30.15 -24.99 -3.91
N SER A 176 30.86 -25.03 -5.02
CA SER A 176 32.28 -25.35 -5.11
C SER A 176 32.95 -24.28 -5.97
N VAL A 177 34.09 -23.76 -5.54
CA VAL A 177 34.79 -22.65 -6.19
C VAL A 177 36.27 -22.98 -6.34
N VAL A 178 36.80 -22.78 -7.54
CA VAL A 178 38.23 -22.90 -7.86
C VAL A 178 38.71 -21.58 -8.44
N ILE A 179 39.83 -21.06 -7.94
CA ILE A 179 40.42 -19.81 -8.42
C ILE A 179 41.47 -20.13 -9.47
N GLY A 180 41.35 -19.50 -10.64
CA GLY A 180 42.32 -19.61 -11.74
C GLY A 180 42.90 -18.26 -12.14
N ALA A 181 44.02 -18.29 -12.85
CA ALA A 181 44.78 -17.11 -13.30
C ALA A 181 44.50 -16.71 -14.77
N ASN A 182 43.61 -17.43 -15.45
CA ASN A 182 43.20 -17.13 -16.82
C ASN A 182 41.84 -17.80 -17.14
N LEU A 183 41.31 -17.54 -18.34
CA LEU A 183 40.11 -18.18 -18.93
C LEU A 183 40.46 -19.26 -19.97
N GLU A 184 41.65 -19.84 -19.89
CA GLU A 184 42.07 -20.85 -20.85
C GLU A 184 41.34 -22.18 -20.61
N MET A 185 41.10 -22.91 -21.70
CA MET A 185 40.39 -24.19 -21.66
C MET A 185 41.05 -25.20 -20.72
N ASN A 186 42.38 -25.18 -20.61
CA ASN A 186 43.11 -26.10 -19.73
C ASN A 186 42.83 -25.82 -18.25
N THR A 187 42.88 -24.55 -17.84
CA THR A 187 42.54 -24.12 -16.48
C THR A 187 41.08 -24.39 -16.14
N GLY A 188 40.17 -24.18 -17.11
CA GLY A 188 38.76 -24.56 -16.95
C GLY A 188 38.56 -26.08 -16.78
N ALA A 189 39.33 -26.91 -17.50
CA ALA A 189 39.27 -28.36 -17.36
C ALA A 189 39.79 -28.83 -16.00
N GLU A 190 40.87 -28.25 -15.49
CA GLU A 190 41.40 -28.53 -14.14
C GLU A 190 40.38 -28.17 -13.04
N ALA A 191 39.74 -27.00 -13.16
CA ALA A 191 38.66 -26.59 -12.27
C ALA A 191 37.47 -27.57 -12.34
N PHE A 192 37.08 -27.98 -13.56
CA PHE A 192 36.02 -28.97 -13.76
C PHE A 192 36.33 -30.32 -13.10
N VAL A 193 37.54 -30.84 -13.24
CA VAL A 193 37.97 -32.09 -12.58
C VAL A 193 37.88 -31.95 -11.06
N THR A 194 38.29 -30.81 -10.52
CA THR A 194 38.21 -30.52 -9.08
C THR A 194 36.76 -30.49 -8.59
N HIS A 195 35.87 -29.82 -9.33
CA HIS A 195 34.44 -29.81 -9.01
C HIS A 195 33.81 -31.20 -9.11
N ASN A 196 34.18 -31.98 -10.13
CA ASN A 196 33.68 -33.34 -10.31
C ASN A 196 34.17 -34.27 -9.18
N ALA A 197 35.40 -34.11 -8.69
CA ALA A 197 35.90 -34.84 -7.53
C ALA A 197 35.13 -34.46 -6.24
N PHE A 198 34.77 -33.18 -6.08
CA PHE A 198 33.99 -32.70 -4.94
C PHE A 198 32.55 -33.27 -4.94
N TYR A 199 31.87 -33.21 -6.09
CA TYR A 199 30.49 -33.70 -6.20
C TYR A 199 30.39 -35.20 -6.43
N GLY A 200 31.46 -35.88 -6.81
CA GLY A 200 31.48 -37.33 -7.10
C GLY A 200 30.68 -37.71 -8.35
N SER A 201 30.43 -39.01 -8.51
CA SER A 201 29.67 -39.53 -9.65
C SER A 201 28.20 -39.06 -9.62
N ILE A 202 27.75 -38.53 -10.75
CA ILE A 202 26.36 -38.19 -11.02
C ILE A 202 25.55 -39.48 -11.02
N GLN A 203 24.58 -39.59 -10.11
CA GLN A 203 23.57 -40.65 -10.19
C GLN A 203 22.51 -40.20 -11.18
N LEU A 204 22.48 -40.84 -12.35
CA LEU A 204 21.39 -40.63 -13.28
C LEU A 204 20.08 -41.08 -12.60
N PRO A 205 19.01 -40.27 -12.68
CA PRO A 205 17.72 -40.69 -12.15
C PRO A 205 17.28 -41.99 -12.83
N PRO A 206 16.52 -42.87 -12.13
CA PRO A 206 15.97 -44.06 -12.75
C PRO A 206 15.14 -43.65 -13.96
N VAL A 207 15.45 -44.26 -15.11
CA VAL A 207 14.70 -44.06 -16.35
C VAL A 207 13.23 -44.42 -16.06
N ARG A 208 12.34 -43.43 -16.22
CA ARG A 208 10.88 -43.63 -16.09
C ARG A 208 10.32 -44.34 -17.29
#